data_AF-A0A2D1VKZ9-F1
#
_entry.id   AF-A0A2D1VKZ9-F1
#
_cell.length_a   1.000
_cell.length_b   1.000
_cell.length_c   1.000
_cell.angle_alpha   90.00
_cell.angle_beta   90.00
_cell.angle_gamma   90.00
#
_symmetry.space_group_name_H-M   'P 1'
#
loop_
_entity.id
_entity.type
_entity.pdbx_description
1 polymer ?
#
loop_
_entity_poly.entity_id
_entity_poly.type
_entity_poly.pdbx_seq_one_letter_code
_entity_poly.pdbx_strand_id
1 'polypeptide(L)' 'TYELTSAFGAGRDKIEDVDYTAAQLYLDHIFLMSYDFYGGWSNTVLGHQAALRAPAWRPDTDYTTENGVNALLS' A
#
# COMPACT_ATOMS: atom_id res chain seq x y z
N THR A 1 1.38 11.98 -27.03
CA THR A 1 1.19 12.39 -25.62
C THR A 1 2.07 11.47 -24.78
N TYR A 2 2.73 11.98 -23.75
CA TYR A 2 3.57 11.18 -22.85
C TYR A 2 2.90 11.12 -21.48
N GLU A 3 2.91 9.96 -20.84
CA GLU A 3 2.31 9.73 -19.52
C GLU A 3 3.40 9.74 -18.44
N LEU A 4 3.07 10.28 -17.27
CA LEU A 4 3.89 10.23 -16.07
C LEU A 4 3.16 9.45 -14.97
N THR A 5 3.76 8.32 -14.57
CA THR A 5 3.17 7.40 -13.58
C THR A 5 4.14 7.14 -12.43
N SER A 6 3.63 6.88 -11.23
CA SER A 6 4.43 6.52 -10.06
C SER A 6 3.89 5.29 -9.35
N ALA A 7 4.78 4.47 -8.78
CA ALA A 7 4.46 3.29 -7.98
C ALA A 7 5.00 3.44 -6.55
N PHE A 8 4.18 3.10 -5.54
CA PHE A 8 4.57 3.22 -4.14
C PHE A 8 3.97 2.10 -3.28
N GLY A 9 4.61 1.82 -2.14
CA GLY A 9 4.22 0.73 -1.24
C GLY A 9 2.89 1.01 -0.55
N ALA A 10 2.04 -0.01 -0.43
CA ALA A 10 0.72 0.11 0.19
C ALA A 10 0.72 0.09 1.74
N GLY A 11 1.87 0.34 2.36
CA GLY A 11 1.98 0.51 3.80
C GLY A 11 1.50 1.90 4.20
N ARG A 12 0.62 1.97 5.21
CA ARG A 12 0.10 3.24 5.73
C ARG A 12 1.23 4.18 6.15
N ASP A 13 2.26 3.64 6.78
CA ASP A 13 3.48 4.34 7.19
C ASP A 13 4.19 5.03 6.03
N LYS A 14 4.22 4.40 4.84
CA LYS A 14 4.84 4.97 3.64
C LYS A 14 3.96 5.97 2.92
N ILE A 15 2.64 5.82 3.04
CA ILE A 15 1.68 6.72 2.39
C ILE A 15 1.59 8.05 3.14
N GLU A 16 1.68 8.04 4.48
CA GLU A 16 1.64 9.25 5.31
C GLU A 16 2.87 10.16 5.15
N ASP A 17 4.01 9.61 4.75
CA ASP A 17 5.26 10.37 4.55
C ASP A 17 5.26 11.20 3.26
N VAL A 18 4.26 11.06 2.39
CA VAL A 18 4.18 11.75 1.09
C VAL A 18 2.82 12.43 0.92
N ASP A 19 2.84 13.73 0.59
CA ASP A 19 1.62 14.45 0.25
C ASP A 19 1.15 14.11 -1.18
N TYR A 20 0.40 13.01 -1.30
CA TYR A 20 -0.21 12.58 -2.57
C TYR A 20 -1.31 13.53 -3.06
N THR A 21 -1.85 14.41 -2.21
CA THR A 21 -2.83 15.43 -2.64
C THR A 21 -2.19 16.50 -3.51
N ALA A 22 -0.91 16.79 -3.29
CA ALA A 22 -0.09 17.65 -4.16
C ALA A 22 0.48 16.88 -5.37
N ALA A 23 0.89 15.61 -5.18
CA ALA A 23 1.53 14.82 -6.24
C ALA A 23 0.57 14.41 -7.36
N GLN A 24 -0.72 14.18 -7.06
CA GLN A 24 -1.72 13.78 -8.08
C GLN A 24 -1.90 14.82 -9.20
N LEU A 25 -1.56 16.09 -8.96
CA LEU A 25 -1.68 17.16 -9.98
C LEU A 25 -0.69 16.98 -11.15
N TYR A 26 0.35 16.16 -10.95
CA TYR A 26 1.41 15.93 -11.92
C TYR A 26 1.45 14.48 -12.43
N LEU A 27 0.65 13.59 -11.87
CA LEU A 27 0.64 12.16 -12.20
C LEU A 27 -0.63 11.79 -12.96
N ASP A 28 -0.48 11.08 -14.07
CA ASP A 28 -1.61 10.53 -14.82
C ASP A 28 -2.17 9.27 -14.12
N HIS A 29 -1.28 8.45 -13.54
CA HIS A 29 -1.64 7.23 -12.83
C HIS A 29 -0.80 6.98 -11.57
N ILE A 30 -1.48 6.44 -10.56
CA ILE A 30 -0.93 6.00 -9.29
C ILE A 30 -1.05 4.47 -9.21
N PHE A 31 0.09 3.78 -9.12
CA PHE A 31 0.14 2.33 -8.97
C PHE A 31 0.44 1.95 -7.51
N LEU A 32 -0.60 1.66 -6.76
CA LEU A 32 -0.49 1.16 -5.40
C LEU A 32 0.08 -0.27 -5.41
N MET A 33 1.30 -0.45 -4.89
CA MET A 33 1.95 -1.76 -4.80
C MET A 33 1.38 -2.53 -3.59
N SER A 34 0.21 -3.12 -3.78
CA SER A 34 -0.53 -3.91 -2.79
C SER A 34 -0.02 -5.36 -2.68
N TYR A 35 1.29 -5.52 -2.70
CA TYR A 35 2.01 -6.78 -2.64
C TYR A 35 3.32 -6.58 -1.85
N ASP A 36 3.96 -7.68 -1.46
CA ASP A 36 5.14 -7.73 -0.60
C ASP A 36 4.89 -7.30 0.85
N PHE A 37 3.68 -7.52 1.36
CA PHE A 37 3.35 -7.29 2.77
C PHE A 37 4.09 -8.24 3.73
N TYR A 38 4.30 -9.48 3.30
CA TYR A 38 5.00 -10.52 4.05
C TYR A 38 5.83 -11.38 3.09
N GLY A 39 6.96 -11.91 3.54
CA GLY A 39 7.82 -12.73 2.70
C GLY A 39 9.02 -13.30 3.44
N GLY A 40 9.92 -13.96 2.70
CA GLY A 40 11.02 -14.77 3.25
C GLY A 40 12.09 -14.01 4.04
N TRP A 41 11.99 -12.68 4.13
CA TRP A 41 12.84 -11.85 4.99
C TRP A 41 12.49 -11.94 6.48
N SER A 42 11.32 -12.49 6.83
CA SER A 42 10.92 -12.70 8.24
C SER A 42 10.34 -14.10 8.45
N ASN A 43 10.98 -14.88 9.32
CA ASN A 43 10.50 -16.20 9.73
C ASN A 43 9.62 -16.17 10.98
N THR A 44 9.49 -15.01 11.64
CA THR A 44 8.74 -14.84 12.90
C THR A 44 7.43 -14.08 12.70
N VAL A 45 7.37 -13.23 11.66
CA VAL A 45 6.18 -12.46 11.31
C VAL A 45 5.65 -13.01 9.99
N LEU A 46 4.74 -13.99 10.09
CA LEU A 46 4.08 -14.61 8.96
C LEU A 46 2.75 -13.92 8.66
N GLY A 47 2.32 -13.90 7.40
CA GLY A 47 1.08 -13.27 6.95
C GLY A 47 0.84 -13.45 5.46
N HIS A 48 -0.23 -12.83 4.95
CA HIS A 48 -0.58 -12.91 3.52
C HIS A 48 0.19 -11.86 2.72
N GLN A 49 1.02 -12.30 1.77
CA GLN A 49 1.90 -11.42 0.99
C GLN A 49 1.17 -10.34 0.15
N ALA A 50 -0.08 -10.58 -0.26
CA ALA A 50 -0.89 -9.64 -1.06
C ALA A 50 -2.38 -9.75 -0.72
N ALA A 51 -2.75 -9.59 0.56
CA ALA A 51 -4.15 -9.66 0.98
C ALA A 51 -4.94 -8.38 0.67
N LEU A 52 -6.20 -8.58 0.22
CA LEU A 52 -7.15 -7.48 0.06
C LEU A 52 -7.57 -6.90 1.41
N ARG A 53 -7.85 -7.76 2.40
CA ARG A 53 -8.29 -7.42 3.77
C ARG A 53 -7.51 -8.21 4.82
N ALA A 54 -7.62 -7.79 6.08
CA ALA A 54 -6.99 -8.48 7.19
C ALA A 54 -7.53 -9.92 7.33
N PRO A 55 -6.67 -10.91 7.62
CA PRO A 55 -7.12 -12.27 7.85
C PRO A 55 -7.88 -12.41 9.18
N ALA A 56 -8.81 -13.36 9.25
CA ALA A 56 -9.66 -13.58 10.42
C ALA A 56 -8.87 -13.85 11.72
N TRP A 57 -7.67 -14.42 11.63
CA TRP A 57 -6.82 -14.75 12.78
C TRP A 57 -5.96 -13.57 13.28
N ARG A 58 -5.83 -12.50 12.48
CA ARG A 58 -5.12 -11.23 12.79
C ARG A 58 -5.86 -10.05 12.14
N PRO A 59 -7.05 -9.69 12.66
CA PRO A 59 -7.88 -8.62 12.08
C PRO A 59 -7.25 -7.22 12.22
N ASP A 60 -6.26 -7.08 13.09
CA ASP A 60 -5.46 -5.88 13.36
C ASP A 60 -4.24 -5.74 12.41
N THR A 61 -4.25 -6.40 11.26
CA THR A 61 -3.14 -6.34 10.30
C THR A 61 -3.09 -4.97 9.63
N ASP A 62 -1.98 -4.25 9.84
CA ASP A 62 -1.75 -2.93 9.24
C ASP A 62 -1.57 -2.99 7.72
N TYR A 63 -0.92 -4.04 7.22
CA TYR A 63 -0.58 -4.21 5.81
C TYR A 63 -1.67 -4.96 5.03
N THR A 64 -2.64 -4.20 4.51
CA THR A 64 -3.69 -4.71 3.62
C THR A 64 -3.94 -3.74 2.47
N THR A 65 -4.46 -4.25 1.35
CA THR A 65 -4.81 -3.40 0.20
C THR A 65 -5.87 -2.36 0.58
N GLU A 66 -6.88 -2.75 1.37
CA GLU A 66 -7.94 -1.86 1.85
C GLU A 66 -7.39 -0.69 2.69
N ASN A 67 -6.45 -0.96 3.60
CA ASN A 67 -5.80 0.09 4.38
C ASN A 67 -4.99 1.05 3.51
N GLY A 68 -4.25 0.54 2.53
CA GLY A 68 -3.48 1.37 1.59
C GLY A 68 -4.35 2.29 0.73
N VAL A 69 -5.50 1.79 0.25
CA VAL A 69 -6.47 2.62 -0.49
C VAL A 69 -7.10 3.66 0.43
N ASN A 70 -7.49 3.30 1.65
CA ASN A 70 -8.08 4.24 2.60
C ASN A 70 -7.11 5.36 2.99
N ALA A 71 -5.82 5.07 3.13
CA ALA A 71 -4.79 6.07 3.41
C ALA A 71 -4.56 7.06 2.25
N LEU A 72 -4.84 6.66 1.01
CA LEU A 72 -4.79 7.57 -0.15
C LEU A 72 -6.04 8.45 -0.28
N LEU A 73 -7.15 8.02 0.29
CA LEU A 73 -8.44 8.73 0.21
C LEU A 73 -8.67 9.68 1.40
N SER A 74 -7.92 9.54 2.48
CA SER A 74 -7.98 10.39 3.68
C SER A 74 -7.27 11.72 3.49
#